data_AF-A0A855X7B7-F1
#
_entry.id   AF-A0A855X7B7-F1
#
_cell.length_a   1.000
_cell.length_b   1.000
_cell.length_c   1.000
_cell.angle_alpha   90.00
_cell.angle_beta   90.00
_cell.angle_gamma   90.00
#
_symmetry.space_group_name_H-M   'P 1'
#
loop_
_entity.id
_entity.type
_entity.pdbx_description
1 polymer ?
#
loop_
_entity_poly.entity_id
_entity_poly.type
_entity_poly.pdbx_seq_one_letter_code
_entity_poly.pdbx_strand_id
1 'polypeptide(L)'
;TASGLRGSKASHARLTAAVSDAEFNYDFVKSSHIPHNIRYSLHLLNSSADRITSAIKEISSSVAAPQPAASVLQENSCLTFCHANMLLPETVDYSGKKLPHQMHAKELDLGCKSCHSVSEHGKTQINKEVCTQCHEGGM
;
A
#
# COMPACT_ATOMS: atom_id res chain seq x y z
N THR A 1 6.29 -30.93 27.51
CA THR A 1 5.17 -31.56 26.80
C THR A 1 4.73 -30.61 25.71
N ALA A 2 4.98 -30.98 24.45
CA ALA A 2 4.68 -30.12 23.30
C ALA A 2 3.16 -29.97 23.16
N SER A 3 2.64 -28.78 23.44
CA SER A 3 1.26 -28.40 23.08
C SER A 3 1.16 -28.44 21.56
N GLY A 4 0.65 -29.56 21.03
CA GLY A 4 0.55 -29.82 19.61
C GLY A 4 -0.28 -28.77 18.90
N LEU A 5 0.24 -28.30 17.77
CA LEU A 5 -0.52 -27.58 16.76
C LEU A 5 -1.79 -28.39 16.45
N ARG A 6 -2.96 -27.85 16.80
CA ARG A 6 -4.26 -28.40 16.40
C ARG A 6 -4.38 -28.25 14.87
N GLY A 7 -5.11 -29.14 14.20
CA GLY A 7 -5.35 -29.02 12.75
C GLY A 7 -5.26 -30.35 12.00
N SER A 8 -6.02 -30.46 10.90
CA SER A 8 -6.02 -31.68 10.08
C SER A 8 -4.72 -31.80 9.26
N LYS A 9 -4.42 -33.01 8.75
CA LYS A 9 -3.35 -33.20 7.74
C LYS A 9 -3.54 -32.28 6.52
N ALA A 10 -4.79 -32.06 6.13
CA ALA A 10 -5.13 -31.16 5.02
C ALA A 10 -4.85 -29.69 5.36
N SER A 11 -5.11 -29.25 6.59
CA SER A 11 -4.82 -27.89 7.07
C SER A 11 -3.31 -27.61 7.06
N HIS A 12 -2.51 -28.59 7.52
CA HIS A 12 -1.05 -28.50 7.47
C HIS A 12 -0.54 -28.47 6.03
N ALA A 13 -1.08 -29.29 5.13
CA ALA A 13 -0.72 -29.27 3.71
C ALA A 13 -1.04 -27.91 3.04
N ARG A 14 -2.18 -27.28 3.38
CA ARG A 14 -2.52 -25.93 2.90
C ARG A 14 -1.55 -24.88 3.41
N LEU A 15 -1.13 -24.96 4.67
CA LEU A 15 -0.11 -24.05 5.21
C LEU A 15 1.22 -24.21 4.47
N THR A 16 1.69 -25.44 4.27
CA THR A 16 2.93 -25.70 3.51
C THR A 16 2.83 -25.13 2.09
N ALA A 17 1.70 -25.33 1.41
CA ALA A 17 1.48 -24.79 0.07
C ALA A 17 1.46 -23.25 0.06
N ALA A 18 0.81 -22.61 1.03
CA ALA A 18 0.76 -21.16 1.15
C ALA A 18 2.14 -20.55 1.42
N VAL A 19 2.98 -21.20 2.23
CA VAL A 19 4.37 -20.78 2.48
C VAL A 19 5.21 -20.92 1.22
N SER A 20 5.13 -22.05 0.52
CA SER A 20 5.88 -22.27 -0.73
C SER A 20 5.50 -21.28 -1.84
N ASP A 21 4.20 -20.95 -1.97
CA ASP A 21 3.71 -19.93 -2.90
C ASP A 21 4.23 -18.53 -2.51
N ALA A 22 4.27 -18.22 -1.21
CA ALA A 22 4.80 -16.96 -0.73
C ALA A 22 6.31 -16.81 -0.98
N GLU A 23 7.09 -17.87 -0.80
CA GLU A 23 8.53 -17.87 -1.10
C GLU A 23 8.78 -17.60 -2.60
N PHE A 24 8.04 -18.29 -3.47
CA PHE A 24 8.10 -18.07 -4.90
C PHE A 24 7.76 -16.62 -5.27
N ASN A 25 6.65 -16.09 -4.75
CA ASN A 25 6.23 -14.72 -5.02
C ASN A 25 7.22 -13.68 -4.48
N TYR A 26 7.81 -13.93 -3.31
CA TYR A 26 8.85 -13.08 -2.74
C TYR A 26 10.09 -13.04 -3.65
N ASP A 27 10.57 -14.21 -4.10
CA ASP A 27 11.74 -14.29 -4.98
C ASP A 27 11.46 -13.67 -6.36
N PHE A 28 10.25 -13.85 -6.88
CA PHE A 28 9.81 -13.19 -8.10
C PHE A 28 9.83 -11.66 -7.94
N VAL A 29 9.24 -11.13 -6.87
CA VAL A 29 9.24 -9.68 -6.62
C VAL A 29 10.66 -9.14 -6.42
N LYS A 30 11.48 -9.84 -5.65
CA LYS A 30 12.88 -9.48 -5.37
C LYS A 30 13.75 -9.44 -6.64
N SER A 31 13.53 -10.37 -7.56
CA SER A 31 14.25 -10.43 -8.84
C SER A 31 13.65 -9.54 -9.94
N SER A 32 12.38 -9.16 -9.79
CA SER A 32 11.74 -8.21 -10.69
C SER A 32 12.27 -6.79 -10.43
N HIS A 33 12.43 -5.99 -11.48
CA HIS A 33 12.71 -4.57 -11.33
C HIS A 33 11.43 -3.86 -10.82
N ILE A 34 11.20 -3.93 -9.51
CA ILE A 34 10.01 -3.45 -8.77
C ILE A 34 9.48 -2.08 -9.23
N PRO A 35 10.32 -1.06 -9.55
CA PRO A 35 9.84 0.27 -9.91
C PRO A 35 8.84 0.30 -11.09
N HIS A 36 8.86 -0.72 -11.97
CA HIS A 36 7.98 -0.77 -13.13
C HIS A 36 6.66 -1.53 -12.89
N ASN A 37 6.53 -2.25 -11.77
CA ASN A 37 5.30 -3.01 -11.49
C ASN A 37 4.96 -3.06 -10.00
N ILE A 38 5.21 -1.95 -9.28
CA ILE A 38 5.06 -1.85 -7.83
C ILE A 38 3.68 -2.31 -7.35
N ARG A 39 2.59 -1.98 -8.06
CA ARG A 39 1.24 -2.38 -7.67
C ARG A 39 1.06 -3.90 -7.69
N TYR A 40 1.57 -4.55 -8.73
CA TYR A 40 1.50 -6.00 -8.82
C TYR A 40 2.41 -6.65 -7.79
N SER A 41 3.63 -6.11 -7.58
CA SER A 41 4.53 -6.57 -6.53
C SER A 41 3.87 -6.52 -5.14
N LEU A 42 3.22 -5.41 -4.80
CA LEU A 42 2.49 -5.27 -3.54
C LEU A 42 1.29 -6.23 -3.46
N HIS A 43 0.56 -6.40 -4.57
CA HIS A 43 -0.54 -7.37 -4.63
C HIS A 43 -0.07 -8.80 -4.34
N LEU A 44 1.04 -9.24 -4.95
CA LEU A 44 1.62 -10.57 -4.71
C LEU A 44 2.05 -10.75 -3.25
N LEU A 45 2.75 -9.77 -2.68
CA LEU A 45 3.21 -9.83 -1.29
C LEU A 45 2.05 -9.84 -0.30
N ASN A 46 1.07 -8.96 -0.47
CA ASN A 46 -0.09 -8.89 0.42
C ASN A 46 -0.98 -10.15 0.29
N SER A 47 -1.23 -10.63 -0.94
CA SER A 47 -1.99 -11.87 -1.14
C SER A 47 -1.29 -13.09 -0.54
N SER A 48 0.04 -13.15 -0.61
CA SER A 48 0.83 -14.21 0.01
C SER A 48 0.69 -14.19 1.55
N ALA A 49 0.74 -13.00 2.16
CA ALA A 49 0.54 -12.82 3.59
C ALA A 49 -0.90 -13.23 4.03
N ASP A 50 -1.92 -12.86 3.26
CA ASP A 50 -3.32 -13.23 3.52
C ASP A 50 -3.54 -14.75 3.46
N ARG A 51 -2.92 -15.42 2.49
CA ARG A 51 -2.99 -16.88 2.33
C ARG A 51 -2.35 -17.61 3.51
N ILE A 52 -1.15 -17.20 3.92
CA ILE A 52 -0.47 -17.75 5.11
C ILE A 52 -1.33 -17.52 6.35
N THR A 53 -1.83 -16.30 6.54
CA THR A 53 -2.70 -15.92 7.66
C THR A 53 -3.94 -16.81 7.74
N SER A 54 -4.60 -17.02 6.61
CA SER A 54 -5.80 -17.86 6.52
C SER A 54 -5.48 -19.31 6.86
N ALA A 55 -4.40 -19.86 6.32
CA ALA A 55 -3.97 -21.24 6.59
C ALA A 55 -3.58 -21.46 8.06
N ILE A 56 -2.90 -20.49 8.69
CA ILE A 56 -2.56 -20.53 10.13
C ILE A 56 -3.83 -20.56 10.98
N LYS A 57 -4.84 -19.76 10.66
CA LYS A 57 -6.11 -19.70 11.42
C LYS A 57 -6.88 -21.02 11.40
N GLU A 58 -6.73 -21.84 10.36
CA GLU A 58 -7.33 -23.17 10.30
C GLU A 58 -6.65 -24.20 11.24
N ILE A 59 -5.39 -23.96 11.59
CA ILE A 59 -4.60 -24.79 12.51
C ILE A 59 -4.82 -24.28 13.94
N SER A 60 -4.69 -22.97 14.14
CA SER A 60 -4.88 -22.34 15.44
C SER A 60 -5.48 -20.96 15.30
N SER A 61 -6.71 -20.80 15.79
CA SER A 61 -7.40 -19.51 15.86
C SER A 61 -6.75 -18.51 16.84
N SER A 62 -5.88 -18.98 17.74
CA SER A 62 -5.18 -18.16 18.72
C SER A 62 -3.83 -17.63 18.24
N VAL A 63 -3.31 -18.09 17.10
CA VAL A 63 -2.05 -17.57 16.55
C VAL A 63 -2.31 -16.23 15.88
N ALA A 64 -1.63 -15.19 16.39
CA ALA A 64 -1.60 -13.89 15.75
C ALA A 64 -0.83 -14.01 14.44
N ALA A 65 -1.51 -13.74 13.32
CA ALA A 65 -0.88 -13.73 12.03
C ALA A 65 0.05 -12.50 11.89
N PRO A 66 1.22 -12.65 11.25
CA PRO A 66 2.10 -11.52 10.99
C PRO A 66 1.35 -10.47 10.16
N GLN A 67 1.37 -9.22 10.63
CA GLN A 67 0.77 -8.11 9.90
C GLN A 67 1.76 -7.60 8.85
N PRO A 68 1.29 -7.22 7.65
CA PRO A 68 2.14 -6.53 6.69
C PRO A 68 2.76 -5.29 7.31
N ALA A 69 4.03 -5.03 7.01
CA ALA A 69 4.65 -3.77 7.42
C ALA A 69 3.89 -2.59 6.82
N ALA A 70 3.79 -1.48 7.56
CA ALA A 70 3.06 -0.30 7.09
C ALA A 70 3.57 0.22 5.72
N SER A 71 4.83 -0.03 5.39
CA SER A 71 5.47 0.33 4.12
C SER A 71 4.88 -0.38 2.89
N VAL A 72 4.35 -1.60 3.05
CA VAL A 72 3.78 -2.39 1.94
C VAL A 72 2.26 -2.22 1.80
N LEU A 73 1.65 -1.37 2.63
CA LEU A 73 0.26 -0.96 2.45
C LEU A 73 0.14 -0.07 1.22
N GLN A 74 -0.95 -0.25 0.47
CA GLN A 74 -1.12 0.39 -0.84
C GLN A 74 -1.04 1.92 -0.74
N GLU A 75 -1.64 2.50 0.31
CA GLU A 75 -1.66 3.92 0.63
C GLU A 75 -0.28 4.49 1.01
N ASN A 76 0.60 3.69 1.61
CA ASN A 76 1.90 4.15 2.12
C ASN A 76 3.05 3.81 1.17
N SER A 77 2.82 2.87 0.26
CA SER A 77 3.82 2.38 -0.68
C SER A 77 4.31 3.46 -1.65
N CYS A 78 3.42 4.37 -2.07
CA CYS A 78 3.76 5.49 -2.95
C CYS A 78 4.84 6.38 -2.32
N LEU A 79 4.63 6.77 -1.06
CA LEU A 79 5.60 7.57 -0.29
C LEU A 79 6.86 6.77 0.03
N THR A 80 6.70 5.52 0.47
CA THR A 80 7.84 4.73 0.98
C THR A 80 8.82 4.33 -0.12
N PHE A 81 8.32 3.89 -1.27
CA PHE A 81 9.18 3.29 -2.30
C PHE A 81 9.52 4.22 -3.46
N CYS A 82 8.65 5.19 -3.77
CA CYS A 82 8.81 6.01 -4.97
C CYS A 82 8.94 7.51 -4.67
N HIS A 83 8.18 8.04 -3.72
CA HIS A 83 8.14 9.47 -3.45
C HIS A 83 8.97 9.91 -2.24
N ALA A 84 9.67 8.98 -1.56
CA ALA A 84 10.51 9.28 -0.39
C ALA A 84 11.56 10.37 -0.68
N ASN A 85 12.01 10.45 -1.93
CA ASN A 85 12.97 11.44 -2.42
C ASN A 85 12.37 12.38 -3.48
N MET A 86 11.05 12.39 -3.66
CA MET A 86 10.42 13.27 -4.63
C MET A 86 10.52 14.70 -4.13
N LEU A 87 11.03 15.59 -4.98
CA LEU A 87 10.99 17.01 -4.71
C LEU A 87 9.53 17.43 -4.60
N LEU A 88 9.15 17.98 -3.46
CA LEU A 88 7.86 18.62 -3.27
C LEU A 88 8.01 20.06 -3.79
N PRO A 89 7.61 20.39 -5.03
CA PRO A 89 7.82 21.73 -5.56
C PRO A 89 7.01 22.74 -4.75
N GLU A 90 7.53 23.95 -4.58
CA GLU A 90 6.84 25.05 -3.89
C GLU A 90 5.48 25.34 -4.54
N THR A 91 5.44 25.35 -5.87
CA THR A 91 4.22 25.54 -6.66
C THR A 91 4.08 24.51 -7.78
N VAL A 92 2.84 24.21 -8.16
CA VAL A 92 2.50 23.41 -9.35
C VAL A 92 1.46 24.13 -10.20
N ASP A 93 1.40 23.83 -11.50
CA ASP A 93 0.32 24.33 -12.36
C ASP A 93 -0.91 23.43 -12.25
N TYR A 94 -2.04 24.02 -11.90
CA TYR A 94 -3.35 23.37 -11.88
C TYR A 94 -4.39 24.25 -12.58
N SER A 95 -4.95 23.75 -13.68
CA SER A 95 -5.95 24.47 -14.47
C SER A 95 -5.54 25.91 -14.87
N GLY A 96 -4.25 26.11 -15.18
CA GLY A 96 -3.69 27.42 -15.56
C GLY A 96 -3.38 28.36 -14.40
N LYS A 97 -3.52 27.90 -13.15
CA LYS A 97 -3.17 28.65 -11.94
C LYS A 97 -1.96 28.02 -11.25
N LYS A 98 -1.13 28.86 -10.62
CA LYS A 98 -0.06 28.42 -9.72
C LYS A 98 -0.67 28.05 -8.37
N LEU A 99 -0.75 26.75 -8.08
CA LEU A 99 -1.16 26.22 -6.79
C LEU A 99 0.06 26.18 -5.85
N PRO A 100 0.01 26.79 -4.66
CA PRO A 100 1.08 26.70 -3.65
C PRO A 100 1.07 25.31 -3.01
N HIS A 101 1.80 24.39 -3.61
CA HIS A 101 1.74 22.96 -3.31
C HIS A 101 2.34 22.63 -1.95
N GLN A 102 3.50 23.21 -1.59
CA GLN A 102 4.12 22.99 -0.29
C GLN A 102 3.23 23.50 0.86
N MET A 103 2.59 24.66 0.70
CA MET A 103 1.70 25.20 1.72
C MET A 103 0.56 24.22 2.01
N HIS A 104 -0.12 23.71 0.97
CA HIS A 104 -1.19 22.73 1.15
C HIS A 104 -0.68 21.40 1.72
N ALA A 105 0.40 20.83 1.17
CA ALA A 105 0.84 19.48 1.49
C ALA A 105 1.65 19.39 2.79
N LYS A 106 2.40 20.43 3.17
CA LYS A 106 3.33 20.43 4.31
C LYS A 106 2.88 21.34 5.45
N GLU A 107 2.43 22.56 5.15
CA GLU A 107 2.06 23.51 6.20
C GLU A 107 0.64 23.24 6.72
N LEU A 108 -0.29 22.91 5.84
CA LEU A 108 -1.66 22.50 6.18
C LEU A 108 -1.81 20.98 6.37
N ASP A 109 -0.74 20.21 6.19
CA ASP A 109 -0.71 18.75 6.33
C ASP A 109 -1.81 18.01 5.54
N LEU A 110 -2.19 18.53 4.36
CA LEU A 110 -3.10 17.81 3.48
C LEU A 110 -2.35 16.62 2.89
N GLY A 111 -2.68 15.42 3.37
CA GLY A 111 -2.09 14.19 2.86
C GLY A 111 -2.23 14.05 1.33
N CYS A 112 -1.27 13.41 0.66
CA CYS A 112 -1.18 13.40 -0.81
C CYS A 112 -2.46 12.91 -1.51
N LYS A 113 -3.19 11.99 -0.89
CA LYS A 113 -4.47 11.46 -1.38
C LYS A 113 -5.60 12.50 -1.38
N SER A 114 -5.45 13.65 -0.73
CA SER A 114 -6.45 14.72 -0.80
C SER A 114 -6.53 15.30 -2.22
N CYS A 115 -5.41 15.27 -2.97
CA CYS A 115 -5.33 15.83 -4.32
C CYS A 115 -5.04 14.79 -5.40
N HIS A 116 -4.22 13.79 -5.09
CA HIS A 116 -3.77 12.79 -6.06
C HIS A 116 -4.60 11.52 -6.00
N SER A 117 -4.84 10.94 -7.17
CA SER A 117 -5.43 9.62 -7.26
C SER A 117 -4.42 8.56 -6.83
N VAL A 118 -4.84 7.72 -5.88
CA VAL A 118 -4.07 6.53 -5.49
C VAL A 118 -4.34 5.35 -6.41
N SER A 119 -5.46 5.36 -7.14
CA SER A 119 -5.89 4.33 -8.10
C SER A 119 -5.41 4.60 -9.52
N GLU A 120 -5.13 5.84 -9.91
CA GLU A 120 -4.60 6.22 -11.21
C GLU A 120 -3.29 7.00 -11.03
N HIS A 121 -2.17 6.33 -11.30
CA HIS A 121 -0.85 6.90 -11.06
C HIS A 121 -0.62 8.17 -11.90
N GLY A 122 -0.03 9.20 -11.28
CA GLY A 122 0.25 10.49 -11.91
C GLY A 122 -1.00 11.34 -12.20
N LYS A 123 -2.20 10.90 -11.78
CA LYS A 123 -3.44 11.66 -11.93
C LYS A 123 -3.80 12.38 -10.65
N THR A 124 -4.47 13.52 -10.79
CA THR A 124 -5.17 14.20 -9.71
C THR A 124 -6.63 13.75 -9.68
N GLN A 125 -7.22 13.71 -8.49
CA GLN A 125 -8.66 13.45 -8.31
C GLN A 125 -9.42 14.70 -7.86
N ILE A 126 -8.72 15.83 -7.70
CA ILE A 126 -9.33 17.11 -7.35
C ILE A 126 -10.05 17.76 -8.52
N ASN A 127 -11.07 18.52 -8.15
CA ASN A 127 -11.85 19.44 -8.95
C ASN A 127 -12.02 20.76 -8.17
N LYS A 128 -12.78 21.73 -8.71
CA LYS A 128 -12.92 23.05 -8.08
C LYS A 128 -13.61 22.96 -6.71
N GLU A 129 -14.47 21.96 -6.55
CA GLU A 129 -15.30 21.75 -5.37
C GLU A 129 -14.45 21.44 -4.13
N VAL A 130 -13.36 20.67 -4.29
CA VAL A 130 -12.44 20.39 -3.17
C VAL A 130 -11.82 21.68 -2.63
N CYS A 131 -11.48 22.61 -3.52
CA CYS A 131 -10.85 23.87 -3.12
C CYS A 131 -11.81 24.80 -2.39
N THR A 132 -13.11 24.73 -2.71
CA THR A 132 -14.14 25.52 -2.04
C THR A 132 -14.45 25.06 -0.62
N GLN A 133 -13.90 23.93 -0.16
CA GLN A 133 -14.02 23.48 1.23
C GLN A 133 -13.31 24.41 2.23
N CYS A 134 -12.33 25.20 1.76
CA CYS A 134 -11.65 26.21 2.56
C CYS A 134 -11.66 27.60 1.90
N HIS A 135 -11.71 27.68 0.56
CA HIS A 135 -11.75 28.94 -0.19
C HIS A 135 -13.19 29.31 -0.58
N GLU A 136 -13.95 29.87 0.36
CA GLU A 136 -15.29 30.40 0.06
C GLU A 136 -15.21 31.41 -1.11
N GLY A 137 -15.88 31.11 -2.23
CA GLY A 137 -15.87 31.94 -3.45
C GLY A 137 -14.92 31.48 -4.57
N GLY A 138 -14.08 30.47 -4.34
CA GLY A 138 -13.23 29.82 -5.35
C GLY A 138 -11.72 30.06 -5.21
N MET A 139 -10.95 29.30 -5.98
CA MET A 139 -9.49 29.49 -6.18
C MET A 139 -9.19 30.67 -7.10
#